data_AF-A0A502FJB7-F1
#
_entry.id   AF-A0A502FJB7-F1
#
_cell.length_a   1.000
_cell.length_b   1.000
_cell.length_c   1.000
_cell.angle_alpha   90.00
_cell.angle_beta   90.00
_cell.angle_gamma   90.00
#
_symmetry.space_group_name_H-M   'P 1'
#
loop_
_entity.id
_entity.type
_entity.pdbx_description
1 polymer ?
#
loop_
_entity_poly.entity_id
_entity_poly.type
_entity_poly.pdbx_seq_one_letter_code
_entity_poly.pdbx_strand_id
1 'polypeptide(L)' 'MAAAIRTVLEEGLRQAEDPVAYLRTAAGEVRQLVTLFEVEVDHGGSSYGATIRAMLAEEVEIAAEELIRRLHH' A
#
# COMPACT_ATOMS: atom_id res chain seq x y z
N MET A 1 11.47 3.08 -4.70
CA MET A 1 10.13 2.47 -4.60
C MET A 1 9.16 3.44 -3.92
N ALA A 2 9.48 3.92 -2.72
CA ALA A 2 8.77 4.96 -1.99
C ALA A 2 8.24 6.14 -2.84
N ALA A 3 9.08 6.74 -3.69
CA ALA A 3 8.68 7.89 -4.51
C ALA A 3 7.55 7.58 -5.50
N ALA A 4 7.58 6.42 -6.15
CA ALA A 4 6.56 6.02 -7.12
C ALA A 4 5.22 5.72 -6.43
N ILE A 5 5.27 5.04 -5.28
CA ILE A 5 4.08 4.80 -4.43
C ILE A 5 3.44 6.13 -4.03
N ARG A 6 4.26 7.07 -3.56
CA ARG A 6 3.80 8.41 -3.17
C ARG A 6 3.12 9.14 -4.33
N THR A 7 3.72 9.13 -5.52
CA THR A 7 3.13 9.74 -6.71
C THR A 7 1.77 9.13 -7.06
N VAL A 8 1.64 7.80 -7.00
CA VAL A 8 0.36 7.11 -7.30
C VAL A 8 -0.70 7.46 -6.26
N LEU A 9 -0.36 7.43 -4.97
CA LEU A 9 -1.29 7.79 -3.90
C LEU A 9 -1.71 9.27 -3.99
N GLU A 10 -0.77 10.17 -4.28
CA GLU A 10 -1.07 11.60 -4.46
C GLU A 10 -1.96 11.85 -5.70
N GLU A 11 -1.80 11.08 -6.77
CA GLU A 11 -2.67 11.15 -7.94
C GLU A 11 -4.10 10.72 -7.61
N GLY A 12 -4.27 9.56 -6.96
CA GLY A 12 -5.59 9.10 -6.55
C GLY A 12 -6.24 10.03 -5.51
N LEU A 13 -5.43 10.61 -4.63
CA LEU A 13 -5.89 11.59 -3.64
C LEU A 13 -6.52 12.83 -4.30
N ARG A 14 -5.98 13.30 -5.43
CA ARG A 14 -6.53 14.45 -6.17
C ARG A 14 -7.91 14.17 -6.77
N GLN A 15 -8.27 12.91 -6.93
CA GLN A 15 -9.54 12.46 -7.52
C GLN A 15 -10.52 11.94 -6.46
N ALA A 16 -10.08 11.78 -5.21
CA ALA A 16 -10.88 11.20 -4.13
C ALA A 16 -11.82 12.21 -3.48
N GLU A 17 -13.07 11.81 -3.26
CA GLU A 17 -14.07 12.60 -2.52
C GLU A 17 -13.73 12.69 -1.02
N ASP A 18 -13.20 11.60 -0.45
CA ASP A 18 -12.66 11.54 0.91
C ASP A 18 -11.18 11.10 0.86
N PRO A 19 -10.23 12.05 0.97
CA PRO A 19 -8.80 11.78 0.91
C PRO A 19 -8.30 10.81 2.00
N VAL A 20 -8.85 10.88 3.21
CA VAL A 20 -8.40 10.03 4.33
C VAL A 20 -8.93 8.62 4.18
N ALA A 21 -10.21 8.48 3.80
CA ALA A 21 -10.80 7.17 3.52
C ALA A 21 -10.11 6.50 2.33
N TYR A 22 -9.78 7.25 1.28
CA TYR A 22 -9.02 6.73 0.14
C TYR A 22 -7.66 6.15 0.56
N LEU A 23 -6.84 6.91 1.30
CA LEU A 23 -5.51 6.46 1.72
C LEU A 23 -5.56 5.23 2.62
N ARG A 24 -6.51 5.18 3.56
CA ARG A 24 -6.73 4.00 4.43
C ARG A 24 -7.16 2.78 3.63
N THR A 25 -8.06 2.97 2.67
CA THR A 25 -8.56 1.88 1.81
C THR A 25 -7.43 1.34 0.94
N ALA A 26 -6.66 2.21 0.29
CA ALA A 26 -5.53 1.80 -0.54
C ALA A 26 -4.49 0.99 0.24
N ALA A 27 -4.12 1.43 1.45
CA ALA A 27 -3.21 0.69 2.32
C ALA A 27 -3.79 -0.68 2.72
N GLY A 28 -5.07 -0.72 3.11
CA GLY A 28 -5.77 -1.95 3.47
C GLY A 28 -5.87 -2.96 2.33
N GLU A 29 -6.24 -2.51 1.13
CA GLU A 29 -6.38 -3.35 -0.07
C GLU A 29 -5.05 -3.95 -0.50
N VAL A 30 -3.98 -3.15 -0.52
CA VAL A 30 -2.63 -3.66 -0.86
C VAL A 30 -2.18 -4.72 0.15
N ARG A 31 -2.42 -4.49 1.44
CA ARG A 31 -2.10 -5.48 2.47
C ARG A 31 -2.90 -6.77 2.31
N GLN A 32 -4.21 -6.68 2.07
CA GLN A 32 -5.05 -7.84 1.80
C GLN A 32 -4.57 -8.63 0.58
N LEU A 33 -4.19 -7.93 -0.49
CA LEU A 33 -3.65 -8.54 -1.70
C LEU A 33 -2.35 -9.30 -1.43
N VAL A 34 -1.43 -8.71 -0.64
CA VAL A 34 -0.18 -9.37 -0.25
C VAL A 34 -0.45 -10.61 0.59
N THR A 35 -1.35 -10.52 1.58
CA THR A 35 -1.75 -11.68 2.39
C THR A 35 -2.37 -12.79 1.54
N LEU A 36 -3.22 -12.44 0.57
CA LEU A 36 -3.81 -13.42 -0.35
C LEU A 36 -2.72 -14.16 -1.16
N PHE A 37 -1.74 -13.41 -1.68
CA PHE A 37 -0.60 -13.99 -2.38
C PHE A 37 0.36 -14.76 -1.46
N GLU A 38 0.40 -14.52 -0.16
CA GLU A 38 1.15 -15.36 0.78
C GLU A 38 0.44 -16.70 0.99
N VAL A 39 -0.89 -16.68 1.15
CA VAL A 39 -1.72 -17.88 1.32
C VAL A 39 -1.69 -18.77 0.08
N GLU A 40 -1.73 -18.20 -1.12
CA GLU A 40 -1.68 -18.98 -2.37
C GLU A 40 -0.28 -19.55 -2.67
N VAL A 41 0.79 -18.94 -2.16
CA VAL A 41 2.17 -19.29 -2.51
C VAL A 41 2.79 -20.37 -1.61
N ASP A 42 2.10 -20.78 -0.55
CA ASP A 42 2.47 -21.93 0.31
C ASP A 42 2.51 -23.28 -0.45
N HIS A 43 2.16 -23.28 -1.75
CA HIS A 43 2.27 -24.42 -2.67
C HIS A 43 3.51 -24.39 -3.59
N GLY A 44 4.50 -23.51 -3.38
CA GLY A 44 5.83 -23.66 -4.00
C GLY A 44 6.52 -22.41 -4.57
N GLY A 45 6.13 -21.20 -4.18
CA GLY A 45 6.83 -19.99 -4.65
C GLY A 45 8.04 -19.59 -3.80
N SER A 46 8.99 -18.91 -4.46
CA SER A 46 10.22 -18.41 -3.86
C SER A 46 9.96 -17.44 -2.69
N SER A 47 10.54 -17.74 -1.52
CA SER A 47 10.55 -16.91 -0.30
C SER A 47 10.91 -15.44 -0.57
N TYR A 48 11.77 -15.18 -1.56
CA TYR A 48 12.18 -13.83 -1.95
C TYR A 48 11.04 -12.97 -2.51
N GLY A 49 10.10 -13.59 -3.25
CA GLY A 49 8.94 -12.88 -3.79
C GLY A 49 7.94 -12.45 -2.70
N ALA A 50 7.80 -13.24 -1.65
CA ALA A 50 6.98 -12.89 -0.48
C ALA A 50 7.58 -11.68 0.25
N THR A 51 8.91 -11.66 0.44
CA THR A 51 9.60 -10.51 1.06
C THR A 51 9.40 -9.22 0.28
N ILE A 52 9.53 -9.23 -1.05
CA ILE A 52 9.31 -8.03 -1.87
C ILE A 52 7.87 -7.52 -1.76
N ARG A 53 6.88 -8.42 -1.74
CA ARG A 53 5.47 -8.05 -1.58
C ARG A 53 5.19 -7.47 -0.20
N ALA A 54 5.74 -8.06 0.86
CA ALA A 54 5.63 -7.52 2.22
C ALA A 54 6.23 -6.10 2.31
N MET A 55 7.44 -5.89 1.76
CA MET A 55 8.06 -4.58 1.69
C MET A 55 7.20 -3.57 0.91
N LEU A 56 6.56 -3.99 -0.19
CA LEU A 56 5.66 -3.13 -0.94
C LEU A 56 4.46 -2.70 -0.09
N ALA A 57 3.81 -3.62 0.62
CA ALA A 57 2.67 -3.30 1.48
C ALA A 57 3.07 -2.33 2.60
N GLU A 58 4.21 -2.57 3.24
CA GLU A 58 4.76 -1.67 4.27
C GLU A 58 5.03 -0.26 3.72
N GLU A 59 5.64 -0.14 2.55
CA GLU A 59 5.90 1.15 1.92
C GLU A 59 4.62 1.91 1.54
N VAL A 60 3.55 1.20 1.16
CA VAL A 60 2.22 1.82 0.93
C VAL A 60 1.61 2.30 2.24
N GLU A 61 1.66 1.50 3.31
CA GLU A 61 1.16 1.90 4.64
C GLU A 61 1.89 3.16 5.14
N ILE A 62 3.23 3.17 5.09
CA ILE A 62 4.04 4.32 5.52
C ILE A 62 3.68 5.57 4.71
N ALA A 63 3.60 5.46 3.38
CA ALA A 63 3.28 6.59 2.52
C ALA A 63 1.86 7.12 2.77
N ALA A 64 0.88 6.23 2.96
CA ALA A 64 -0.50 6.61 3.29
C ALA A 64 -0.57 7.35 4.62
N GLU A 65 0.11 6.86 5.66
CA GLU A 65 0.16 7.53 6.96
C GLU A 65 0.82 8.91 6.90
N GLU A 66 1.92 9.04 6.17
CA GLU A 66 2.58 10.33 5.97
C GLU A 66 1.66 11.34 5.30
N LEU A 67 0.92 10.93 4.26
CA LEU A 67 -0.02 11.78 3.56
C LEU A 67 -1.22 12.15 4.45
N ILE A 68 -1.77 11.21 5.23
CA ILE A 68 -2.83 11.49 6.21
C ILE A 68 -2.35 12.52 7.24
N ARG A 69 -1.13 12.36 7.78
CA ARG A 69 -0.55 13.33 8.72
C ARG A 69 -0.49 14.73 8.10
N ARG A 70 -0.08 14.83 6.83
CA ARG A 70 -0.01 16.12 6.10
C ARG A 70 -1.37 16.77 5.87
N LEU A 71 -2.45 16.01 5.73
CA LEU A 71 -3.80 16.56 5.56
C LEU A 71 -4.36 17.20 6.83
N HIS A 72 -3.86 16.81 8.00
CA HIS A 72 -4.28 17.36 9.29
C HIS A 72 -3.45 18.56 9.76
N HIS A 73 -2.44 18.98 8.98
CA HIS A 73 -1.57 20.13 9.25
C HIS A 73 -1.85 21.26 8.27
#